data_AF-A0A7X6VII6-F1
#
_entry.id   AF-A0A7X6VII6-F1
#
_cell.length_a   1.000
_cell.length_b   1.000
_cell.length_c   1.000
_cell.angle_alpha   90.00
_cell.angle_beta   90.00
_cell.angle_gamma   90.00
#
_symmetry.space_group_name_H-M   'P 1'
#
loop_
_entity.id
_entity.type
_entity.pdbx_description
1 polymer ?
#
loop_
_entity_poly.entity_id
_entity_poly.type
_entity_poly.pdbx_seq_one_letter_code
_entity_poly.pdbx_strand_id
1 'polypeptide(L)'
;GGPMMGKAIASVEIPVTKGTSGILIVPTLESKRNRMRDCIRCTKCVNVCPMGLNPTLLMNLTEYGEWDRAEKGRITDCIECGSCSYTCPSDRPLLDYIRLGKGKVMGIIRARKT
;
A
#
# COMPACT_ATOMS: atom_id res chain seq x y z
N GLY A 1 13.11 -3.49 8.97
CA GLY A 1 13.43 -2.63 7.82
C GLY A 1 13.21 -1.18 8.20
N GLY A 2 13.20 -0.27 7.22
CA GLY A 2 12.96 1.16 7.46
C GLY A 2 11.49 1.51 7.78
N PRO A 3 11.20 2.77 8.13
CA PRO A 3 9.88 3.21 8.62
C PRO A 3 8.73 3.04 7.61
N MET A 4 9.03 3.16 6.32
CA MET A 4 8.01 3.18 5.27
C MET A 4 7.81 1.82 4.59
N MET A 5 8.92 1.12 4.29
CA MET A 5 8.92 -0.15 3.55
C MET A 5 9.10 -1.38 4.46
N GLY A 6 9.29 -1.17 5.76
CA GLY A 6 9.35 -2.25 6.74
C GLY A 6 8.02 -3.01 6.79
N LYS A 7 8.10 -4.31 7.09
CA LYS A 7 6.93 -5.12 7.41
C LYS A 7 6.69 -5.07 8.91
N ALA A 8 5.45 -4.79 9.31
CA ALA A 8 5.03 -4.98 10.69
C ALA A 8 5.07 -6.47 11.03
N ILE A 9 5.60 -6.80 12.21
CA ILE A 9 5.69 -8.17 12.73
C ILE A 9 4.65 -8.34 13.84
N ALA A 10 4.05 -9.53 13.92
CA ALA A 10 3.00 -9.82 14.89
C ALA A 10 3.53 -10.20 16.28
N SER A 11 4.79 -10.65 16.36
CA SER A 11 5.43 -11.11 17.60
C SER A 11 6.92 -10.76 17.59
N VAL A 12 7.48 -10.54 18.78
CA VAL A 12 8.92 -10.35 19.03
C VAL A 12 9.71 -11.66 18.93
N GLU A 13 9.02 -12.80 18.86
CA GLU A 13 9.64 -14.13 18.72
C GLU A 13 10.04 -14.44 17.26
N ILE A 14 9.64 -13.60 16.30
CA ILE A 14 9.95 -13.81 14.89
C ILE A 14 11.45 -13.60 14.66
N PRO A 15 12.18 -14.60 14.12
CA PRO A 15 13.62 -14.49 13.96
C PRO A 15 13.99 -13.48 12.88
N VAL A 16 15.13 -12.81 13.07
CA VAL A 16 15.75 -12.00 12.02
C VAL A 16 16.52 -12.88 11.06
N THR A 17 16.43 -12.58 9.76
CA THR A 17 17.21 -13.24 8.71
C THR A 17 18.27 -12.30 8.14
N LYS A 18 19.21 -12.81 7.34
CA LYS A 18 20.21 -12.00 6.61
C LYS A 18 19.59 -10.82 5.83
N GLY A 19 18.34 -10.93 5.38
CA GLY A 19 17.62 -9.86 4.70
C GLY A 19 17.13 -8.72 5.62
N THR A 20 17.33 -8.83 6.94
CA THR A 20 16.87 -7.84 7.92
C THR A 20 17.88 -6.71 8.02
N SER A 21 17.58 -5.58 7.38
CA SER A 21 18.44 -4.39 7.42
C SER A 21 18.38 -3.60 8.73
N GLY A 22 17.39 -3.85 9.57
CA GLY A 22 17.21 -3.18 10.86
C GLY A 22 15.87 -3.48 11.50
N ILE A 23 15.75 -3.19 12.79
CA ILE A 23 14.50 -3.30 13.55
C ILE A 23 14.09 -1.88 13.94
N LEU A 24 12.86 -1.49 13.61
CA LEU A 24 12.28 -0.22 14.00
C LEU A 24 11.19 -0.48 15.02
N ILE A 25 11.30 0.18 16.17
CA ILE A 25 10.31 0.12 17.25
C ILE A 25 9.56 1.45 17.23
N VAL A 26 8.23 1.40 17.08
CA VAL A 26 7.35 2.57 17.08
C VAL A 26 6.47 2.50 18.33
N PRO A 27 6.39 3.59 19.13
CA PRO A 27 5.53 3.63 20.31
C PRO A 27 4.08 3.28 19.97
N THR A 28 3.40 2.58 20.88
CA THR A 28 2.00 2.12 20.69
C THR A 28 1.01 3.25 20.39
N LEU A 29 1.28 4.44 20.92
CA LEU A 29 0.46 5.64 20.66
C LEU A 29 0.55 6.11 19.22
N GLU A 30 1.70 5.94 18.57
CA GLU A 30 1.97 6.40 17.20
C GLU A 30 1.76 5.29 16.16
N SER A 31 1.78 4.03 16.58
CA SER A 31 1.61 2.88 15.67
C SER A 31 0.16 2.51 15.37
N LYS A 32 -0.80 3.02 16.17
CA LYS A 32 -2.22 2.77 15.96
C LYS A 32 -2.74 3.53 14.75
N ARG A 33 -3.32 2.80 13.80
CA ARG A 33 -4.07 3.40 12.71
C ARG A 33 -5.41 3.91 13.21
N ASN A 34 -5.76 5.13 12.81
CA ASN A 34 -7.08 5.68 13.06
C ASN A 34 -8.15 4.95 12.25
N ARG A 35 -9.42 5.15 12.65
CA ARG A 35 -10.55 4.64 11.89
C ARG A 35 -10.60 5.30 10.52
N MET A 36 -10.73 4.47 9.48
CA MET A 36 -10.95 4.92 8.11
C MET A 36 -12.22 5.79 8.02
N ARG A 37 -12.07 6.94 7.36
CA ARG A 37 -13.14 7.88 7.02
C ARG A 37 -13.34 7.97 5.52
N ASP A 38 -14.43 8.64 5.12
CA ASP A 38 -14.72 8.91 3.71
C ASP A 38 -13.66 9.80 3.07
N CYS A 39 -13.40 9.54 1.78
CA CYS A 39 -12.44 10.31 1.02
C CYS A 39 -13.01 11.71 0.73
N ILE A 40 -12.35 12.74 1.26
CA ILE A 40 -12.72 14.15 1.01
C ILE A 40 -12.13 14.73 -0.29
N ARG A 41 -11.54 13.89 -1.15
CA ARG A 41 -10.97 14.27 -2.46
C ARG A 41 -9.94 15.41 -2.41
N CYS A 42 -9.11 15.43 -1.37
CA CYS A 42 -8.08 16.47 -1.17
C CYS A 42 -6.83 16.34 -2.04
N THR A 43 -6.71 15.31 -2.89
CA THR A 43 -5.59 15.07 -3.84
C THR A 43 -4.19 14.88 -3.22
N LYS A 44 -4.00 15.01 -1.89
CA LYS A 44 -2.71 14.80 -1.20
C LYS A 44 -2.01 13.48 -1.55
N CYS A 45 -2.77 12.39 -1.62
CA CYS A 45 -2.23 11.07 -1.94
C CYS A 45 -1.63 10.98 -3.37
N VAL A 46 -2.16 11.76 -4.31
CA VAL A 46 -1.66 11.83 -5.70
C VAL A 46 -0.38 12.66 -5.72
N ASN A 47 -0.38 13.82 -5.06
CA ASN A 47 0.76 14.74 -5.02
C ASN A 47 2.02 14.13 -4.39
N VAL A 48 1.87 13.30 -3.35
CA VAL A 48 3.00 12.66 -2.67
C VAL A 48 3.49 11.38 -3.36
N CYS A 49 2.78 10.90 -4.39
CA CYS A 49 3.12 9.62 -5.01
C CYS A 49 4.36 9.78 -5.90
N PRO A 50 5.49 9.12 -5.59
CA PRO A 50 6.72 9.25 -6.40
C PRO A 50 6.56 8.63 -7.80
N MET A 51 5.60 7.72 -7.98
CA MET A 51 5.31 7.05 -9.25
C MET A 51 4.25 7.80 -10.08
N GLY A 52 3.70 8.91 -9.58
CA GLY A 52 2.63 9.65 -10.28
C GLY A 52 1.34 8.84 -10.47
N LEU A 53 1.07 7.88 -9.60
CA LEU A 53 -0.15 7.07 -9.63
C LEU A 53 -1.31 7.80 -8.96
N ASN A 54 -2.54 7.35 -9.22
CA ASN A 54 -3.73 7.78 -8.48
C ASN A 54 -4.11 6.72 -7.43
N PRO A 55 -3.69 6.85 -6.16
CA PRO A 55 -3.89 5.79 -5.16
C PRO A 55 -5.36 5.60 -4.80
N THR A 56 -6.16 6.68 -4.83
CA THR A 56 -7.59 6.61 -4.50
C THR A 56 -8.34 5.80 -5.56
N LEU A 57 -8.04 6.03 -6.84
CA LEU A 57 -8.59 5.23 -7.93
C LEU A 57 -8.19 3.77 -7.79
N LEU A 58 -6.90 3.49 -7.60
CA LEU A 58 -6.38 2.12 -7.51
C LEU A 58 -6.95 1.34 -6.32
N MET A 59 -7.13 2.00 -5.17
CA MET A 59 -7.81 1.43 -4.01
C MET A 59 -9.24 1.03 -4.38
N ASN A 60 -10.02 1.95 -4.96
CA ASN A 60 -11.42 1.70 -5.31
C ASN A 60 -11.53 0.57 -6.35
N LEU A 61 -10.69 0.57 -7.39
CA LEU A 61 -10.68 -0.48 -8.40
C LEU A 61 -10.36 -1.85 -7.78
N THR A 62 -9.44 -1.90 -6.81
CA THR A 62 -9.14 -3.13 -6.07
C THR A 62 -10.34 -3.57 -5.23
N GLU A 63 -10.98 -2.64 -4.53
CA GLU A 63 -12.15 -2.91 -3.68
C GLU A 63 -13.32 -3.48 -4.48
N TYR A 64 -13.56 -2.98 -5.70
CA TYR A 64 -14.58 -3.48 -6.61
C TYR A 64 -14.14 -4.68 -7.47
N GLY A 65 -12.89 -5.13 -7.36
CA GLY A 65 -12.36 -6.25 -8.15
C GLY A 65 -12.20 -5.95 -9.66
N GLU A 66 -12.07 -4.68 -10.03
CA GLU A 66 -11.95 -4.19 -11.40
C GLU A 66 -10.49 -4.33 -11.91
N TRP A 67 -10.03 -5.56 -12.09
CA TRP A 67 -8.61 -5.87 -12.33
C TRP A 67 -8.05 -5.32 -13.64
N ASP A 68 -8.81 -5.39 -14.74
CA ASP A 68 -8.37 -4.87 -16.03
C ASP A 68 -8.20 -3.35 -16.00
N ARG A 69 -9.07 -2.66 -15.26
CA ARG A 69 -8.96 -1.22 -15.04
C ARG A 69 -7.80 -0.89 -14.10
N ALA A 70 -7.56 -1.71 -13.08
CA ALA A 70 -6.41 -1.54 -12.19
C ALA A 70 -5.09 -1.71 -12.93
N GLU A 71 -5.00 -2.68 -13.85
CA GLU A 71 -3.86 -2.86 -14.76
C GLU A 71 -3.66 -1.63 -15.66
N LYS A 72 -4.72 -1.14 -16.31
CA LYS A 72 -4.68 0.12 -17.08
C LYS A 72 -4.28 1.32 -16.23
N GLY A 73 -4.66 1.31 -14.94
CA GLY A 73 -4.26 2.29 -13.94
C GLY A 73 -2.80 2.17 -13.47
N ARG A 74 -2.01 1.25 -14.05
CA ARG A 74 -0.61 0.99 -13.72
C ARG A 74 -0.38 0.61 -12.27
N ILE A 75 -1.28 -0.18 -11.70
CA ILE A 75 -1.16 -0.66 -10.30
C ILE A 75 0.15 -1.41 -10.04
N THR A 76 0.71 -2.05 -11.07
CA THR A 76 1.98 -2.79 -11.04
C THR A 76 3.19 -1.91 -10.78
N ASP A 77 3.12 -0.64 -11.16
CA ASP A 77 4.23 0.31 -11.05
C ASP A 77 4.39 0.84 -9.62
N CYS A 78 3.43 0.56 -8.73
CA CYS A 78 3.53 0.98 -7.34
C CYS A 78 4.74 0.34 -6.64
N ILE A 79 5.65 1.17 -6.10
CA ILE A 79 6.83 0.73 -5.34
C ILE A 79 6.55 0.42 -3.86
N GLU A 80 5.29 0.47 -3.45
CA GLU A 80 4.84 0.12 -2.09
C GLU A 80 5.47 0.94 -0.95
N CYS A 81 5.79 2.21 -1.24
CA CYS A 81 6.41 3.13 -0.28
C CYS A 81 5.47 3.62 0.83
N GLY A 82 4.14 3.58 0.63
CA GLY A 82 3.17 3.91 1.68
C GLY A 82 2.93 5.40 1.97
N SER A 83 3.59 6.32 1.27
CA SER A 83 3.42 7.77 1.44
C SER A 83 1.96 8.21 1.29
N CYS A 84 1.21 7.57 0.39
CA CYS A 84 -0.20 7.85 0.14
C CYS A 84 -1.09 7.55 1.35
N SER A 85 -0.89 6.41 2.03
CA SER A 85 -1.63 6.06 3.25
C SER A 85 -1.27 6.98 4.40
N TYR A 86 0.02 7.31 4.56
CA TYR A 86 0.51 8.14 5.66
C TYR A 86 -0.03 9.58 5.58
N THR A 87 -0.08 10.18 4.39
CA THR A 87 -0.54 11.57 4.24
C THR A 87 -2.08 11.72 4.22
N CYS A 88 -2.83 10.62 4.16
CA CYS A 88 -4.26 10.67 3.96
C CYS A 88 -4.97 11.24 5.19
N PRO A 89 -5.65 12.40 5.12
CA PRO A 89 -6.36 12.97 6.26
C PRO A 89 -7.61 12.16 6.63
N SER A 90 -8.04 11.23 5.77
CA SER A 90 -9.15 10.32 6.04
C SER A 90 -8.69 8.95 6.53
N ASP A 91 -7.38 8.79 6.81
CA ASP A 91 -6.79 7.55 7.31
C ASP A 91 -7.13 6.32 6.44
N ARG A 92 -7.28 6.52 5.12
CA ARG A 92 -7.62 5.44 4.20
C ARG A 92 -6.41 4.52 4.01
N PRO A 93 -6.58 3.18 4.11
CA PRO A 93 -5.50 2.21 3.97
C PRO A 93 -5.12 1.96 2.49
N LEU A 94 -4.82 3.04 1.75
CA LEU A 94 -4.60 3.03 0.30
C LEU A 94 -3.56 1.97 -0.13
N LEU A 95 -2.40 1.96 0.52
CA LEU A 95 -1.31 1.03 0.24
C LEU A 95 -1.70 -0.44 0.43
N ASP A 96 -2.53 -0.78 1.41
CA ASP A 96 -2.87 -2.18 1.67
C ASP A 96 -3.72 -2.74 0.54
N TYR A 97 -4.71 -1.98 0.08
CA TYR A 97 -5.51 -2.33 -1.08
C TYR A 97 -4.64 -2.37 -2.34
N ILE A 98 -3.76 -1.38 -2.55
CA ILE A 98 -2.87 -1.39 -3.72
C ILE A 98 -1.95 -2.63 -3.72
N ARG A 99 -1.43 -3.07 -2.57
CA ARG A 99 -0.66 -4.32 -2.45
C ARG A 99 -1.48 -5.55 -2.84
N LEU A 100 -2.72 -5.63 -2.36
CA LEU A 100 -3.65 -6.71 -2.72
C LEU A 100 -3.92 -6.72 -4.24
N GLY A 101 -4.28 -5.56 -4.80
CA GLY A 101 -4.59 -5.42 -6.21
C GLY A 101 -3.38 -5.68 -7.11
N LYS A 102 -2.20 -5.17 -6.74
CA LYS A 102 -0.94 -5.44 -7.44
C LYS A 102 -0.63 -6.94 -7.47
N GLY A 103 -0.79 -7.64 -6.35
CA GLY A 103 -0.62 -9.09 -6.29
C GLY A 103 -1.57 -9.85 -7.22
N LYS A 104 -2.85 -9.46 -7.25
CA LYS A 104 -3.86 -10.07 -8.13
C LYS A 104 -3.59 -9.80 -9.61
N VAL A 105 -3.34 -8.55 -10.00
CA VAL A 105 -3.05 -8.17 -11.39
C VAL A 105 -1.77 -8.85 -11.88
N MET A 106 -0.71 -8.90 -11.07
CA MET A 106 0.50 -9.64 -11.44
C MET A 106 0.25 -11.14 -11.66
N GLY A 107 -0.63 -11.75 -10.86
CA GLY A 107 -1.07 -13.13 -11.06
C GLY A 107 -1.79 -13.33 -12.39
N ILE A 108 -2.72 -12.43 -12.73
CA ILE A 108 -3.47 -12.43 -14.00
C ILE A 108 -2.52 -12.27 -15.19
N ILE A 109 -1.59 -11.31 -15.13
CA ILE A 109 -0.60 -11.07 -16.19
C ILE A 109 0.25 -12.31 -16.44
N ARG A 110 0.67 -13.02 -15.39
CA ARG A 110 1.44 -14.26 -15.51
C ARG A 110 0.63 -15.39 -16.15
N ALA A 111 -0.64 -15.53 -15.76
CA ALA A 111 -1.53 -16.54 -16.33
C ALA A 111 -1.79 -16.32 -17.84
N ARG A 112 -1.80 -15.07 -18.32
CA ARG A 112 -1.93 -14.75 -19.76
C ARG A 112 -0.70 -15.10 -20.60
N LYS A 113 0.48 -15.19 -19.98
CA LYS A 113 1.76 -15.48 -20.66
C LYS A 113 2.07 -16.97 -20.76
N THR A 114 1.29 -17.81 -20.08
CA THR A 114 1.40 -19.27 -20.13
C THR A 114 0.42 -19.78 -21.16
#